data_AF-A0A4R8BFM2-F1
#
_entry.id   AF-A0A4R8BFM2-F1
#
_cell.length_a   1.000
_cell.length_b   1.000
_cell.length_c   1.000
_cell.angle_alpha   90.00
_cell.angle_beta   90.00
_cell.angle_gamma   90.00
#
_symmetry.space_group_name_H-M   'P 1'
#
loop_
_entity.id
_entity.type
_entity.pdbx_description
1 polymer ?
#
loop_
_entity_poly.entity_id
_entity_poly.type
_entity_poly.pdbx_seq_one_letter_code
_entity_poly.pdbx_strand_id
1 'polypeptide(L)'
;MKYELQLIISGKSQVKHGTIIQAATSYISRGQSSSEMAPDFKHFKKQETEILEKFVSENNLWILNIDISSYVSEGAEQKVYLKDGKNVLKLNDSIYYTSWVDYFNNLLLNNYFFPDTAYNLLGFYKEKDILYAVVEQPFVKATQKTDLSLVKEFLSNNGFLNTKNNDYFNPELGIILEDLHDENVLTENGILQFIDTVFYIKNTFYEK
;
A
#
# COMPACT_ATOMS: atom_id res chain seq x y z
N MET A 1 16.18 -12.52 -1.84
CA MET A 1 14.94 -11.72 -1.91
C MET A 1 14.29 -11.55 -0.52
N LYS A 2 13.89 -12.61 0.19
CA LYS A 2 13.25 -12.51 1.53
C LYS A 2 13.98 -11.61 2.52
N TYR A 3 15.30 -11.80 2.68
CA TYR A 3 16.12 -10.98 3.59
C TYR A 3 16.10 -9.49 3.24
N GLU A 4 16.13 -9.15 1.95
CA GLU A 4 16.07 -7.76 1.49
C GLU A 4 14.70 -7.13 1.82
N LEU A 5 13.61 -7.86 1.57
CA LEU A 5 12.26 -7.42 1.95
C LEU A 5 12.16 -7.21 3.47
N GLN A 6 12.74 -8.09 4.29
CA GLN A 6 12.79 -7.89 5.73
C GLN A 6 13.57 -6.62 6.11
N LEU A 7 14.66 -6.29 5.41
CA LEU A 7 15.40 -5.05 5.61
C LEU A 7 14.55 -3.83 5.22
N ILE A 8 13.75 -3.90 4.16
CA ILE A 8 12.82 -2.83 3.75
C ILE A 8 11.72 -2.66 4.81
N ILE A 9 11.03 -3.73 5.20
CA ILE A 9 9.95 -3.67 6.19
C ILE A 9 10.46 -3.19 7.56
N SER A 10 11.70 -3.53 7.94
CA SER A 10 12.32 -3.04 9.18
C SER A 10 12.96 -1.65 9.08
N GLY A 11 12.85 -0.97 7.93
CA GLY A 11 13.41 0.37 7.74
C GLY A 11 14.94 0.44 7.60
N LYS A 12 15.61 -0.70 7.40
CA LYS A 12 17.07 -0.81 7.24
C LYS A 12 17.54 -0.70 5.79
N SER A 13 16.63 -0.85 4.83
CA SER A 13 16.84 -0.59 3.40
C SER A 13 15.66 0.23 2.87
N GLN A 14 15.82 0.89 1.72
CA GLN A 14 14.78 1.75 1.14
C GLN A 14 14.32 1.22 -0.21
N VAL A 15 13.04 1.49 -0.50
CA VAL A 15 12.43 1.38 -1.83
C VAL A 15 12.11 2.78 -2.35
N LYS A 16 11.77 2.87 -3.64
CA LYS A 16 11.25 4.10 -4.24
C LYS A 16 10.10 4.63 -3.37
N HIS A 17 10.17 5.90 -2.99
CA HIS A 17 9.21 6.58 -2.11
C HIS A 17 8.98 5.96 -0.71
N GLY A 18 9.91 5.15 -0.19
CA GLY A 18 9.76 4.47 1.10
C GLY A 18 9.92 5.35 2.35
N THR A 19 10.53 6.53 2.24
CA THR A 19 11.01 7.31 3.41
C THR A 19 9.92 7.66 4.41
N ILE A 20 8.82 8.28 3.98
CA ILE A 20 7.73 8.70 4.89
C ILE A 20 6.99 7.46 5.42
N ILE A 21 6.79 6.46 4.57
CA ILE A 21 6.09 5.21 4.91
C ILE A 21 6.82 4.47 6.05
N GLN A 22 8.14 4.33 5.94
CA GLN A 22 8.98 3.68 6.94
C GLN A 22 9.11 4.52 8.22
N ALA A 23 9.16 5.85 8.10
CA ALA A 23 9.17 6.76 9.26
C ALA A 23 7.88 6.64 10.08
N ALA A 24 6.72 6.64 9.41
CA ALA A 24 5.40 6.47 10.04
C ALA A 24 5.30 5.10 10.74
N THR A 25 5.67 4.03 10.03
CA THR A 25 5.68 2.65 10.58
C THR A 25 6.56 2.56 11.83
N SER A 26 7.78 3.10 11.76
CA SER A 26 8.72 3.10 12.90
C SER A 26 8.21 3.92 14.08
N TYR A 27 7.48 5.01 13.83
CA TYR A 27 6.88 5.82 14.88
C TYR A 27 5.75 5.06 15.59
N ILE A 28 4.89 4.38 14.84
CA ILE A 28 3.83 3.52 15.39
C ILE A 28 4.42 2.43 16.27
N SER A 29 5.41 1.68 15.79
CA SER A 29 6.02 0.58 16.56
C SER A 29 6.64 1.06 17.87
N ARG A 30 7.26 2.25 17.89
CA ARG A 30 7.79 2.84 19.14
C ARG A 30 6.67 3.25 20.09
N GLY A 31 5.58 3.82 19.59
CA GLY A 31 4.43 4.22 20.42
C GLY A 31 3.67 3.06 21.05
N GLN A 32 3.61 1.91 20.37
CA GLN A 32 2.95 0.69 20.89
C GLN A 32 3.76 -0.03 21.97
N SER A 33 5.10 0.06 21.93
CA SER A 33 5.96 -0.57 22.94
C SER A 33 5.74 -0.06 24.37
N SER A 34 5.08 1.11 24.51
CA SER A 34 4.70 1.69 25.81
C SER A 34 3.30 1.30 26.32
N SER A 35 2.50 0.53 25.57
CA SER A 35 1.16 0.12 25.96
C SER A 35 1.07 -1.39 26.23
N GLU A 36 1.15 -1.80 27.50
CA GLU A 36 0.89 -3.17 27.95
C GLU A 36 -0.62 -3.46 27.92
N MET A 37 -1.16 -3.98 26.82
CA MET A 37 -2.46 -4.70 26.79
C MET A 37 -2.71 -5.25 25.39
N ALA A 38 -3.17 -6.51 25.27
CA ALA A 38 -3.58 -7.11 23.99
C ALA A 38 -4.99 -6.63 23.62
N PRO A 39 -5.17 -5.71 22.67
CA PRO A 39 -6.49 -5.20 22.31
C PRO A 39 -7.09 -6.03 21.17
N ASP A 40 -8.41 -6.02 21.06
CA ASP A 40 -9.14 -6.46 19.87
C ASP A 40 -8.73 -5.61 18.63
N PHE A 41 -8.81 -6.15 17.41
CA PHE A 41 -8.26 -5.55 16.18
C PHE A 41 -8.73 -4.09 15.96
N LYS A 42 -9.99 -3.77 16.28
CA LYS A 42 -10.53 -2.41 16.16
C LYS A 42 -9.89 -1.42 17.14
N HIS A 43 -9.59 -1.86 18.36
CA HIS A 43 -8.92 -1.04 19.36
C HIS A 43 -7.46 -0.80 18.97
N PHE A 44 -6.82 -1.80 18.39
CA PHE A 44 -5.45 -1.70 17.89
C PHE A 44 -5.31 -0.63 16.80
N LYS A 45 -6.17 -0.66 15.77
CA LYS A 45 -6.12 0.33 14.69
C LYS A 45 -6.40 1.76 15.15
N LYS A 46 -7.31 1.94 16.11
CA LYS A 46 -7.60 3.26 16.69
C LYS A 46 -6.38 3.84 17.40
N GLN A 47 -5.65 3.02 18.18
CA GLN A 47 -4.42 3.46 18.85
C GLN A 47 -3.36 3.88 17.83
N GLU A 48 -3.21 3.12 16.73
CA GLU A 48 -2.31 3.50 15.65
C GLU A 48 -2.69 4.83 15.01
N THR A 49 -3.99 5.07 14.76
CA THR A 49 -4.47 6.37 14.27
C THR A 49 -4.06 7.50 15.22
N GLU A 50 -4.28 7.36 16.53
CA GLU A 50 -3.91 8.39 17.52
C GLU A 50 -2.40 8.65 17.56
N ILE A 51 -1.58 7.59 17.46
CA ILE A 51 -0.12 7.71 17.38
C ILE A 51 0.31 8.38 16.07
N LEU A 52 -0.34 8.01 14.97
CA LEU A 52 -0.06 8.54 13.64
C LEU A 52 -0.43 10.02 13.53
N GLU A 53 -1.54 10.47 14.12
CA GLU A 53 -1.89 11.90 14.15
C GLU A 53 -0.84 12.76 14.86
N LYS A 54 -0.21 12.23 15.92
CA LYS A 54 0.93 12.89 16.58
C LYS A 54 2.14 12.97 15.65
N PHE A 55 2.51 11.85 15.02
CA PHE A 55 3.58 11.82 14.02
C PHE A 55 3.37 12.84 12.91
N VAL A 56 2.16 12.90 12.36
CA VAL A 56 1.80 13.80 11.26
C VAL A 56 1.92 15.26 11.69
N SER A 57 1.46 15.59 12.90
CA SER A 57 1.55 16.93 13.46
C SER A 57 3.00 17.35 13.73
N GLU A 58 3.80 16.47 14.33
CA GLU A 58 5.21 16.72 14.65
C GLU A 58 6.10 16.90 13.41
N ASN A 59 5.71 16.28 12.29
CA ASN A 59 6.49 16.29 11.05
C ASN A 59 5.89 17.18 9.95
N ASN A 60 4.85 17.97 10.27
CA ASN A 60 4.15 18.85 9.31
C ASN A 60 3.63 18.11 8.06
N LEU A 61 3.08 16.91 8.25
CA LEU A 61 2.58 16.06 7.17
C LEU A 61 1.06 16.17 6.93
N TRP A 62 0.41 17.18 7.53
CA TRP A 62 -1.00 17.46 7.28
C TRP A 62 -1.20 18.11 5.92
N ILE A 63 -1.95 17.45 5.05
CA ILE A 63 -2.43 18.00 3.78
C ILE A 63 -3.76 18.68 4.05
N LEU A 64 -3.80 20.01 4.01
CA LEU A 64 -4.99 20.78 4.39
C LEU A 64 -5.98 20.97 3.23
N ASN A 65 -5.47 20.98 2.00
CA ASN A 65 -6.26 21.20 0.79
C ASN A 65 -5.98 20.09 -0.21
N ILE A 66 -7.04 19.41 -0.64
CA ILE A 66 -7.01 18.46 -1.74
C ILE A 66 -7.83 19.08 -2.87
N ASP A 67 -7.23 19.18 -4.05
CA ASP A 67 -7.95 19.65 -5.23
C ASP A 67 -8.92 18.57 -5.70
N ILE A 68 -10.19 18.71 -5.30
CA ILE A 68 -11.26 17.80 -5.65
C ILE A 68 -11.81 18.02 -7.07
N SER A 69 -11.39 19.08 -7.77
CA SER A 69 -11.93 19.44 -9.09
C SER A 69 -11.60 18.41 -10.17
N SER A 70 -10.54 17.62 -9.96
CA SER A 70 -10.05 16.62 -10.90
C SER A 70 -10.47 15.19 -10.53
N TYR A 71 -11.64 15.02 -9.91
CA TYR A 71 -12.18 13.72 -9.55
C TYR A 71 -12.26 12.75 -10.75
N VAL A 72 -11.79 11.51 -10.56
CA VAL A 72 -11.77 10.45 -11.57
C VAL A 72 -12.73 9.33 -11.20
N SER A 73 -12.59 8.78 -10.00
CA SER A 73 -13.36 7.63 -9.52
C SER A 73 -13.36 7.52 -7.99
N GLU A 74 -14.29 6.74 -7.45
CA GLU A 74 -14.42 6.42 -6.03
C GLU A 74 -14.76 4.93 -5.89
N GLY A 75 -14.01 4.23 -5.04
CA GLY A 75 -14.31 2.91 -4.51
C GLY A 75 -14.86 3.00 -3.08
N ALA A 76 -15.00 1.87 -2.39
CA ALA A 76 -15.49 1.88 -1.00
C ALA A 76 -14.48 2.49 0.00
N GLU A 77 -13.20 2.52 -0.36
CA GLU A 77 -12.04 2.84 0.46
C GLU A 77 -11.22 4.02 -0.06
N GLN A 78 -11.37 4.35 -1.35
CA GLN A 78 -10.45 5.25 -2.03
C GLN A 78 -11.14 6.24 -2.96
N LYS A 79 -10.74 7.50 -2.87
CA LYS A 79 -11.10 8.57 -3.83
C LYS A 79 -9.89 8.89 -4.69
N VAL A 80 -10.07 8.92 -6.02
CA VAL A 80 -9.01 9.11 -7.01
C VAL A 80 -9.20 10.45 -7.73
N TYR A 81 -8.12 11.25 -7.79
CA TYR A 81 -8.10 12.56 -8.44
C TYR A 81 -6.94 12.62 -9.44
N LEU A 82 -7.20 13.07 -10.67
CA LEU A 82 -6.16 13.25 -11.68
C LEU A 82 -5.31 14.46 -11.32
N LYS A 83 -3.99 14.30 -11.42
CA LYS A 83 -3.02 15.37 -11.15
C LYS A 83 -2.11 15.54 -12.35
N ASP A 84 -2.15 16.74 -12.94
CA ASP A 84 -1.30 17.17 -14.06
C ASP A 84 -1.34 16.23 -15.30
N GLY A 85 -2.38 15.41 -15.42
CA GLY A 85 -2.54 14.40 -16.48
C GLY A 85 -1.52 13.25 -16.48
N LYS A 86 -0.66 13.16 -15.45
CA LYS A 86 0.42 12.17 -15.37
C LYS A 86 0.37 11.30 -14.13
N ASN A 87 -0.21 11.82 -13.05
CA ASN A 87 -0.32 11.12 -11.78
C ASN A 87 -1.78 11.13 -11.31
N VAL A 88 -2.07 10.29 -10.33
CA VAL A 88 -3.30 10.33 -9.54
C VAL A 88 -2.96 10.55 -8.08
N LEU A 89 -3.80 11.34 -7.41
CA LEU A 89 -3.84 11.48 -5.96
C LEU A 89 -4.93 10.55 -5.43
N LYS A 90 -4.63 9.81 -4.38
CA LYS A 90 -5.52 8.83 -3.76
C LYS A 90 -5.65 9.13 -2.25
N LEU A 91 -6.88 9.19 -1.78
CA LEU A 91 -7.19 9.26 -0.34
C LEU A 91 -7.62 7.88 0.13
N ASN A 92 -6.83 7.24 0.98
CA ASN A 92 -7.10 5.89 1.44
C ASN A 92 -7.25 5.88 2.97
N ASP A 93 -8.41 5.45 3.47
CA ASP A 93 -8.69 5.36 4.91
C ASP A 93 -8.18 4.07 5.57
N SER A 94 -7.52 3.22 4.77
CA SER A 94 -7.00 1.90 5.09
C SER A 94 -8.05 0.87 5.53
N ILE A 95 -9.36 1.08 5.33
CA ILE A 95 -10.43 0.27 5.96
C ILE A 95 -10.30 -1.24 5.72
N TYR A 96 -9.75 -1.66 4.59
CA TYR A 96 -9.50 -3.07 4.27
C TYR A 96 -8.34 -3.72 5.03
N TYR A 97 -7.51 -2.92 5.70
CA TYR A 97 -6.37 -3.39 6.47
C TYR A 97 -6.69 -3.44 7.96
N THR A 98 -6.17 -4.47 8.66
CA THR A 98 -6.40 -4.63 10.10
C THR A 98 -5.66 -3.57 10.93
N SER A 99 -4.60 -2.99 10.37
CA SER A 99 -3.76 -1.96 10.98
C SER A 99 -3.23 -0.97 9.92
N TRP A 100 -2.80 0.21 10.34
CA TRP A 100 -2.03 1.14 9.51
C TRP A 100 -0.67 0.55 9.12
N VAL A 101 -0.05 -0.25 9.99
CA VAL A 101 1.21 -0.93 9.67
C VAL A 101 1.04 -1.91 8.51
N ASP A 102 -0.06 -2.66 8.45
CA ASP A 102 -0.36 -3.53 7.31
C ASP A 102 -0.53 -2.73 6.01
N TYR A 103 -1.22 -1.60 6.07
CA TYR A 103 -1.37 -0.71 4.92
C TYR A 103 -0.02 -0.14 4.45
N PHE A 104 0.85 0.30 5.38
CA PHE A 104 2.18 0.78 5.02
C PHE A 104 3.07 -0.32 4.45
N ASN A 105 2.99 -1.54 5.00
CA ASN A 105 3.67 -2.70 4.43
C ASN A 105 3.18 -3.00 3.02
N ASN A 106 1.87 -2.87 2.75
CA ASN A 106 1.32 -2.99 1.40
C ASN A 106 1.97 -1.99 0.43
N LEU A 107 2.07 -0.71 0.80
CA LEU A 107 2.72 0.30 -0.05
C LEU A 107 4.19 -0.02 -0.30
N LEU A 108 4.94 -0.45 0.73
CA LEU A 108 6.35 -0.82 0.59
C LEU A 108 6.54 -2.03 -0.34
N LEU A 109 5.69 -3.04 -0.22
CA LEU A 109 5.73 -4.23 -1.07
C LEU A 109 5.34 -3.90 -2.51
N ASN A 110 4.31 -3.10 -2.74
CA ASN A 110 3.98 -2.60 -4.09
C ASN A 110 5.18 -1.85 -4.68
N ASN A 111 5.81 -0.95 -3.93
CA ASN A 111 6.94 -0.18 -4.43
C ASN A 111 8.19 -1.01 -4.73
N TYR A 112 8.32 -2.18 -4.09
CA TYR A 112 9.38 -3.15 -4.38
C TYR A 112 9.07 -3.97 -5.63
N PHE A 113 7.89 -4.60 -5.68
CA PHE A 113 7.52 -5.51 -6.78
C PHE A 113 7.12 -4.79 -8.06
N PHE A 114 6.52 -3.60 -7.93
CA PHE A 114 5.93 -2.82 -9.03
C PHE A 114 6.41 -1.36 -8.98
N PRO A 115 7.72 -1.10 -9.19
CA PRO A 115 8.30 0.24 -9.04
C PRO A 115 7.77 1.27 -10.07
N ASP A 116 7.21 0.81 -11.19
CA ASP A 116 6.60 1.65 -12.23
C ASP A 116 5.31 2.31 -11.76
N THR A 117 4.59 1.68 -10.82
CA THR A 117 3.37 2.17 -10.19
C THR A 117 3.57 2.44 -8.70
N ALA A 118 4.81 2.77 -8.29
CA ALA A 118 5.13 3.01 -6.89
C ALA A 118 4.30 4.16 -6.28
N TYR A 119 3.76 3.92 -5.09
CA TYR A 119 3.05 4.89 -4.27
C TYR A 119 4.01 5.83 -3.56
N ASN A 120 3.72 7.12 -3.62
CA ASN A 120 4.40 8.15 -2.87
C ASN A 120 3.47 8.71 -1.79
N LEU A 121 3.71 8.34 -0.52
CA LEU A 121 2.96 8.89 0.61
C LEU A 121 3.35 10.35 0.84
N LEU A 122 2.44 11.27 0.49
CA LEU A 122 2.68 12.71 0.61
C LEU A 122 2.42 13.23 2.02
N GLY A 123 1.48 12.60 2.73
CA GLY A 123 1.03 13.04 4.04
C GLY A 123 -0.36 12.47 4.35
N PHE A 124 -1.08 13.16 5.23
CA PHE A 124 -2.38 12.72 5.71
C PHE A 124 -3.41 13.85 5.67
N TYR A 125 -4.65 13.46 5.44
CA TYR A 125 -5.81 14.34 5.44
C TYR A 125 -6.83 13.82 6.45
N LYS A 126 -7.56 14.72 7.12
CA LYS A 126 -8.60 14.34 8.07
C LYS A 126 -9.91 15.01 7.69
N GLU A 127 -10.95 14.21 7.52
CA GLU A 127 -12.32 14.67 7.27
C GLU A 127 -13.29 13.87 8.15
N LYS A 128 -14.15 14.58 8.91
CA LYS A 128 -15.21 13.97 9.75
C LYS A 128 -14.69 12.81 10.62
N ASP A 129 -13.56 13.04 11.29
CA ASP A 129 -12.85 12.08 12.14
C ASP A 129 -12.27 10.85 11.45
N ILE A 130 -12.30 10.79 10.12
CA ILE A 130 -11.63 9.76 9.32
C ILE A 130 -10.27 10.29 8.88
N LEU A 131 -9.22 9.53 9.19
CA LEU A 131 -7.85 9.79 8.76
C LEU A 131 -7.60 9.08 7.42
N TYR A 132 -7.17 9.83 6.42
CA TYR A 132 -6.80 9.32 5.10
C TYR A 132 -5.31 9.49 4.89
N ALA A 133 -4.63 8.43 4.43
CA ALA A 133 -3.33 8.57 3.79
C ALA A 133 -3.51 9.21 2.41
N VAL A 134 -2.73 10.24 2.13
CA VAL A 134 -2.70 10.91 0.83
C VAL A 134 -1.51 10.35 0.06
N VAL A 135 -1.78 9.49 -0.93
CA VAL A 135 -0.74 8.88 -1.75
C VAL A 135 -0.84 9.36 -3.20
N GLU A 136 0.31 9.59 -3.83
CA GLU A 136 0.43 9.85 -5.26
C GLU A 136 0.94 8.60 -5.97
N GLN A 137 0.38 8.30 -7.13
CA GLN A 137 0.80 7.18 -7.98
C GLN A 137 0.82 7.65 -9.45
N PRO A 138 1.70 7.11 -10.30
CA PRO A 138 1.61 7.33 -11.74
C PRO A 138 0.22 6.97 -12.29
N PHE A 139 -0.33 7.82 -13.16
CA PHE A 139 -1.59 7.54 -13.84
C PHE A 139 -1.32 6.57 -14.99
N VAL A 140 -1.92 5.39 -14.91
CA VAL A 140 -1.79 4.35 -15.93
C VAL A 140 -3.00 4.38 -16.83
N LYS A 141 -2.78 4.42 -18.15
CA LYS A 141 -3.87 4.34 -19.13
C LYS A 141 -3.80 3.01 -19.87
N ALA A 142 -4.78 2.15 -19.63
CA ALA A 142 -4.90 0.91 -20.39
C ALA A 142 -5.01 1.20 -21.90
N THR A 143 -4.14 0.59 -22.70
CA THR A 143 -4.16 0.69 -24.17
C THR A 143 -4.75 -0.57 -24.81
N GLN A 144 -4.86 -1.66 -24.05
CA GLN A 144 -5.52 -2.90 -24.44
C GLN A 144 -6.12 -3.60 -23.22
N LYS A 145 -7.01 -4.56 -23.47
CA LYS A 145 -7.55 -5.45 -22.43
C LYS A 145 -6.42 -6.31 -21.86
N THR A 146 -6.35 -6.42 -20.54
CA THR A 146 -5.39 -7.28 -19.85
C THR A 146 -5.72 -8.75 -20.06
N ASP A 147 -4.70 -9.54 -20.41
CA ASP A 147 -4.76 -11.00 -20.45
C ASP A 147 -4.31 -11.57 -19.10
N LEU A 148 -5.25 -12.08 -18.32
CA LEU A 148 -4.97 -12.68 -17.01
C LEU A 148 -4.04 -13.91 -17.08
N SER A 149 -3.92 -14.54 -18.24
CA SER A 149 -2.96 -15.64 -18.45
C SER A 149 -1.53 -15.12 -18.38
N LEU A 150 -1.26 -13.94 -18.95
CA LEU A 150 0.04 -13.27 -18.87
C LEU A 150 0.34 -12.79 -17.46
N VAL A 151 -0.67 -12.31 -16.73
CA VAL A 151 -0.52 -11.94 -15.30
C VAL A 151 -0.11 -13.16 -14.48
N LYS A 152 -0.80 -14.29 -14.69
CA LYS A 152 -0.48 -15.56 -14.02
C LYS A 152 0.91 -16.07 -14.36
N GLU A 153 1.32 -16.01 -15.61
CA GLU A 153 2.67 -16.38 -16.06
C GLU A 153 3.73 -15.49 -15.41
N PHE A 154 3.53 -14.16 -15.46
CA PHE A 154 4.42 -13.18 -14.85
C PHE A 154 4.62 -13.46 -13.36
N LEU A 155 3.53 -13.68 -12.61
CA LEU A 155 3.59 -13.94 -11.18
C LEU A 155 4.24 -15.30 -10.87
N SER A 156 3.91 -16.33 -11.64
CA SER A 156 4.51 -17.66 -11.49
C SER A 156 6.03 -17.62 -11.69
N ASN A 157 6.50 -16.85 -12.68
CA ASN A 157 7.93 -16.64 -12.93
C ASN A 157 8.63 -15.87 -11.80
N ASN A 158 7.87 -15.13 -10.98
CA ASN A 158 8.36 -14.43 -9.78
C ASN A 158 8.08 -15.20 -8.48
N GLY A 159 7.77 -16.50 -8.56
CA GLY A 159 7.58 -17.39 -7.40
C GLY A 159 6.23 -17.26 -6.69
N PHE A 160 5.29 -16.51 -7.26
CA PHE A 160 3.92 -16.41 -6.77
C PHE A 160 3.06 -17.53 -7.35
N LEU A 161 2.55 -18.39 -6.49
CA LEU A 161 1.67 -19.50 -6.84
C LEU A 161 0.22 -19.04 -6.77
N ASN A 162 -0.51 -19.17 -7.87
CA ASN A 162 -1.95 -18.91 -7.89
C ASN A 162 -2.67 -19.88 -6.94
N THR A 163 -3.44 -19.36 -6.00
CA THR A 163 -4.15 -20.16 -4.98
C THR A 163 -5.61 -20.37 -5.37
N LYS A 164 -6.38 -19.27 -5.47
CA LYS A 164 -7.79 -19.26 -5.87
C LYS A 164 -8.05 -17.96 -6.62
N ASN A 165 -8.94 -17.98 -7.61
CA ASN A 165 -9.28 -16.80 -8.41
C ASN A 165 -7.98 -16.12 -8.93
N ASN A 166 -7.83 -14.82 -8.69
CA ASN A 166 -6.63 -14.05 -9.00
C ASN A 166 -5.82 -13.71 -7.74
N ASP A 167 -5.85 -14.59 -6.74
CA ASP A 167 -5.04 -14.48 -5.53
C ASP A 167 -3.80 -15.38 -5.65
N TYR A 168 -2.72 -14.93 -5.04
CA TYR A 168 -1.40 -15.53 -5.19
C TYR A 168 -0.66 -15.60 -3.86
N PHE A 169 0.16 -16.63 -3.70
CA PHE A 169 0.98 -16.83 -2.51
C PHE A 169 2.41 -17.18 -2.93
N ASN A 170 3.38 -16.46 -2.38
CA ASN A 170 4.79 -16.80 -2.49
C ASN A 170 5.23 -17.53 -1.21
N PRO A 171 5.42 -18.87 -1.23
CA PRO A 171 5.76 -19.65 -0.04
C PRO A 171 7.18 -19.36 0.49
N GLU A 172 8.13 -19.05 -0.40
CA GLU A 172 9.50 -18.72 -0.01
C GLU A 172 9.53 -17.41 0.77
N LEU A 173 8.80 -16.41 0.29
CA LEU A 173 8.75 -15.10 0.93
C LEU A 173 7.79 -15.07 2.12
N GLY A 174 6.73 -15.88 2.12
CA GLY A 174 5.65 -15.78 3.09
C GLY A 174 4.73 -14.58 2.82
N ILE A 175 4.50 -14.25 1.54
CA ILE A 175 3.72 -13.08 1.11
C ILE A 175 2.50 -13.55 0.31
N ILE A 176 1.34 -12.97 0.60
CA ILE A 176 0.11 -13.13 -0.18
C ILE A 176 -0.10 -11.84 -0.99
N LEU A 177 -0.52 -11.98 -2.25
CA LEU A 177 -0.94 -10.89 -3.11
C LEU A 177 -2.34 -11.22 -3.64
N GLU A 178 -3.31 -10.40 -3.27
CA GLU A 178 -4.73 -10.58 -3.61
C GLU A 178 -5.22 -9.48 -4.55
N ASP A 179 -6.45 -9.66 -5.02
CA ASP A 179 -7.22 -8.64 -5.77
C ASP A 179 -6.67 -8.28 -7.15
N LEU A 180 -6.00 -9.22 -7.82
CA LEU A 180 -5.41 -9.02 -9.15
C LEU A 180 -6.38 -9.29 -10.31
N HIS A 181 -7.52 -8.60 -10.32
CA HIS A 181 -8.45 -8.63 -11.46
C HIS A 181 -8.06 -7.63 -12.56
N ASP A 182 -8.78 -7.66 -13.68
CA ASP A 182 -8.48 -6.85 -14.88
C ASP A 182 -8.73 -5.34 -14.70
N GLU A 183 -9.29 -4.91 -13.56
CA GLU A 183 -9.38 -3.49 -13.19
C GLU A 183 -8.16 -3.02 -12.38
N ASN A 184 -7.51 -3.92 -11.61
CA ASN A 184 -6.32 -3.65 -10.80
C ASN A 184 -5.00 -4.00 -11.52
N VAL A 185 -5.08 -4.74 -12.62
CA VAL A 185 -3.93 -4.99 -13.51
C VAL A 185 -4.27 -4.50 -14.90
N LEU A 186 -3.65 -3.37 -15.27
CA LEU A 186 -3.85 -2.73 -16.57
C LEU A 186 -2.71 -3.11 -17.52
N THR A 187 -2.97 -3.08 -18.82
CA THR A 187 -1.90 -3.28 -19.81
C THR A 187 -1.71 -1.99 -20.62
N GLU A 188 -0.52 -1.42 -20.54
CA GLU A 188 -0.12 -0.20 -21.25
C GLU A 188 1.03 -0.54 -22.20
N ASN A 189 0.80 -0.41 -23.51
CA ASN A 189 1.75 -0.71 -24.58
C ASN A 189 2.44 -2.10 -24.44
N GLY A 190 1.66 -3.14 -24.10
CA GLY A 190 2.15 -4.51 -23.90
C GLY A 190 2.78 -4.78 -22.53
N ILE A 191 2.87 -3.78 -21.63
CA ILE A 191 3.46 -3.91 -20.30
C ILE A 191 2.34 -4.00 -19.26
N LEU A 192 2.44 -4.98 -18.35
CA LEU A 192 1.55 -5.11 -17.20
C LEU A 192 1.86 -4.03 -16.16
N GLN A 193 0.84 -3.31 -15.73
CA GLN A 193 0.89 -2.25 -14.74
C GLN A 193 -0.05 -2.61 -13.60
N PHE A 194 0.51 -2.75 -12.40
CA PHE A 194 -0.21 -3.20 -11.22
C PHE A 194 -0.61 -1.99 -10.38
N ILE A 195 -1.90 -1.79 -10.17
CA ILE A 195 -2.45 -0.69 -9.35
C ILE A 195 -3.38 -1.28 -8.30
N ASP A 196 -3.54 -0.58 -7.17
CA ASP A 196 -4.45 -0.97 -6.09
C ASP A 196 -4.25 -2.41 -5.60
N THR A 197 -2.98 -2.86 -5.59
CA THR A 197 -2.60 -4.19 -5.11
C THR A 197 -2.81 -4.34 -3.61
N VAL A 198 -3.13 -5.56 -3.19
CA VAL A 198 -3.32 -5.91 -1.78
C VAL A 198 -2.34 -7.00 -1.35
N PHE A 199 -1.32 -6.62 -0.59
CA PHE A 199 -0.32 -7.51 -0.02
C PHE A 199 -0.59 -7.82 1.46
N TYR A 200 -0.38 -9.08 1.83
CA TYR A 200 -0.34 -9.53 3.23
C TYR A 200 0.95 -10.27 3.54
N ILE A 201 1.47 -10.07 4.75
CA ILE A 201 2.67 -10.73 5.25
C ILE A 201 2.26 -11.84 6.23
N LYS A 202 2.68 -13.08 5.99
CA LYS A 202 2.47 -14.20 6.93
C LYS A 202 3.60 -14.25 7.96
N ASN A 203 3.36 -14.91 9.09
CA ASN A 203 4.39 -15.13 10.12
C ASN A 203 5.68 -15.78 9.57
N THR A 204 5.55 -16.66 8.57
CA THR A 204 6.69 -17.30 7.91
C THR A 204 7.62 -16.30 7.22
N PHE A 205 7.16 -15.08 6.89
CA PHE A 205 8.00 -14.01 6.39
C PHE A 205 9.09 -13.60 7.38
N TYR A 206 8.84 -13.69 8.69
CA TYR A 206 9.80 -13.28 9.72
C TYR A 206 10.73 -14.42 10.17
N GLU A 207 10.50 -15.63 9.68
CA GLU A 207 11.37 -16.78 9.93
C GLU A 207 12.69 -16.66 9.14
N LYS A 208 13.78 -17.11 9.77
CA LYS A 208 15.14 -17.09 9.19
C LYS A 208 15.33 -18.13 8.10
#